data_AF-A0A529Q508-F1
#
_entry.id   AF-A0A529Q508-F1
#
_cell.length_a   1.000
_cell.length_b   1.000
_cell.length_c   1.000
_cell.angle_alpha   90.00
_cell.angle_beta   90.00
_cell.angle_gamma   90.00
#
_symmetry.space_group_name_H-M   'P 1'
#
loop_
_entity.id
_entity.type
_entity.pdbx_description
1 polymer ?
#
loop_
_entity_poly.entity_id
_entity_poly.type
_entity_poly.pdbx_seq_one_letter_code
_entity_poly.pdbx_strand_id
1 'polypeptide(L)'
;GGITMVNIGVGPSNAKTITDHIAVLRPHAWVMLGHCAGLRNTQALGDYVLAHAYVREDHVLDDDLPVWVPIPPLAEIQVALQEAVAEVTGLSGYDLKRIMRTGTVATIDNRNWELRDQRGP
;
A
#
# COMPACT_ATOMS: atom_id res chain seq x y z
N GLY A 1 -15.39 3.02 19.57
CA GLY A 1 -15.14 2.57 18.18
C GLY A 1 -14.49 1.21 18.25
N GLY A 2 -14.88 0.28 17.37
CA GLY A 2 -14.22 -1.02 17.26
C GLY A 2 -13.24 -1.04 16.09
N ILE A 3 -12.46 -2.11 15.99
CA ILE A 3 -11.63 -2.43 14.83
C ILE A 3 -12.27 -3.62 14.11
N THR A 4 -12.43 -3.50 12.79
CA THR A 4 -12.86 -4.60 11.92
C THR A 4 -11.71 -4.97 11.01
N MET A 5 -11.39 -6.27 10.95
CA MET A 5 -10.36 -6.80 10.06
C MET A 5 -11.04 -7.60 8.96
N VAL A 6 -10.69 -7.30 7.71
CA VAL A 6 -11.19 -8.00 6.53
C VAL A 6 -10.01 -8.59 5.77
N ASN A 7 -10.03 -9.90 5.57
CA ASN A 7 -9.09 -10.54 4.66
C ASN A 7 -9.65 -10.45 3.23
N ILE A 8 -9.10 -9.54 2.43
CA ILE A 8 -9.54 -9.29 1.05
C ILE A 8 -9.00 -10.34 0.06
N GLY A 9 -8.14 -11.25 0.51
CA GLY A 9 -7.40 -12.15 -0.36
C GLY A 9 -6.35 -11.40 -1.19
N VAL A 10 -6.19 -11.80 -2.45
CA VAL A 10 -5.22 -11.21 -3.39
C VAL A 10 -5.96 -10.76 -4.64
N GLY A 11 -5.54 -9.64 -5.21
CA GLY A 11 -6.01 -9.17 -6.52
C GLY A 11 -6.75 -7.83 -6.43
N PRO A 12 -6.52 -6.90 -7.38
CA PRO A 12 -7.21 -5.62 -7.42
C PRO A 12 -8.75 -5.74 -7.51
N SER A 13 -9.26 -6.75 -8.21
CA SER A 13 -10.71 -6.99 -8.34
C SER A 13 -11.41 -7.23 -7.00
N ASN A 14 -10.76 -7.99 -6.12
CA ASN A 14 -11.29 -8.24 -4.77
C ASN A 14 -11.24 -6.96 -3.93
N ALA A 15 -10.13 -6.21 -4.02
CA ALA A 15 -9.95 -4.95 -3.32
C ALA A 15 -11.04 -3.93 -3.72
N LYS A 16 -11.30 -3.74 -5.02
CA LYS A 16 -12.38 -2.88 -5.51
C LYS A 16 -13.75 -3.31 -4.96
N THR A 17 -14.07 -4.60 -5.13
CA THR A 17 -15.39 -5.13 -4.77
C THR A 17 -15.70 -4.93 -3.28
N ILE A 18 -14.75 -5.20 -2.40
CA ILE A 18 -14.97 -5.03 -0.97
C ILE A 18 -15.05 -3.55 -0.56
N THR A 19 -14.24 -2.68 -1.18
CA THR A 19 -14.30 -1.24 -0.90
C THR A 19 -15.61 -0.62 -1.36
N ASP A 20 -16.18 -1.08 -2.48
CA ASP A 20 -17.48 -0.63 -2.98
C ASP A 20 -18.60 -0.88 -1.95
N HIS A 21 -18.56 -2.05 -1.28
CA HIS A 21 -19.54 -2.40 -0.25
C HIS A 21 -19.27 -1.77 1.11
N ILE A 22 -18.01 -1.66 1.55
CA ILE A 22 -17.67 -1.06 2.84
C ILE A 22 -17.94 0.45 2.85
N ALA A 23 -17.83 1.12 1.70
CA ALA A 23 -18.00 2.57 1.60
C ALA A 23 -19.35 3.06 2.14
N VAL A 24 -20.44 2.30 1.96
CA VAL A 24 -21.78 2.69 2.43
C VAL A 24 -21.91 2.76 3.95
N LEU A 25 -21.01 2.09 4.69
CA LEU A 25 -20.96 2.14 6.16
C LEU A 25 -20.29 3.42 6.68
N ARG A 26 -19.71 4.24 5.79
CA ARG A 26 -19.00 5.47 6.11
C ARG A 26 -17.95 5.28 7.23
N PRO A 27 -16.99 4.35 7.06
CA PRO A 27 -15.93 4.16 8.04
C PRO A 27 -15.09 5.44 8.19
N HIS A 28 -14.50 5.64 9.37
CA HIS A 28 -13.62 6.79 9.62
C HIS A 28 -12.29 6.68 8.86
N ALA A 29 -11.76 5.46 8.74
CA ALA A 29 -10.55 5.16 7.99
C ALA A 29 -10.50 3.67 7.62
N TRP A 30 -9.78 3.35 6.56
CA TRP A 30 -9.31 2.01 6.22
C TRP A 30 -7.80 2.05 6.02
N VAL A 31 -7.11 0.96 6.38
CA VAL A 31 -5.65 0.85 6.25
C VAL A 31 -5.34 -0.49 5.62
N MET A 32 -4.47 -0.48 4.61
CA MET A 32 -3.98 -1.71 4.00
C MET A 32 -2.82 -2.26 4.84
N LEU A 33 -2.99 -3.48 5.36
CA LEU A 33 -1.92 -4.26 5.99
C LEU A 33 -1.73 -5.55 5.19
N GLY A 34 -0.57 -5.70 4.55
CA GLY A 34 -0.29 -6.83 3.68
C GLY A 34 1.20 -6.97 3.38
N HIS A 35 1.54 -8.07 2.72
CA HIS A 35 2.91 -8.31 2.26
C HIS A 35 3.18 -7.57 0.94
N CYS A 36 4.42 -7.17 0.73
CA CYS A 36 4.89 -6.65 -0.55
C CYS A 36 6.29 -7.15 -0.87
N ALA A 37 6.71 -7.01 -2.13
CA ALA A 37 8.08 -7.27 -2.53
C ALA A 37 8.93 -6.00 -2.37
N GLY A 38 10.12 -6.13 -1.78
CA GLY A 38 11.13 -5.09 -1.80
C GLY A 38 11.83 -5.06 -3.15
N LEU A 39 11.78 -3.92 -3.86
CA LEU A 39 12.40 -3.75 -5.18
C LEU A 39 13.81 -3.13 -5.11
N ARG A 40 14.28 -2.78 -3.91
CA ARG A 40 15.61 -2.19 -3.70
C ARG A 40 16.51 -3.17 -2.98
N ASN A 41 17.76 -3.27 -3.43
CA ASN A 41 18.79 -4.14 -2.85
C ASN A 41 19.08 -3.85 -1.37
N THR A 42 18.72 -2.65 -0.88
CA THR A 42 18.89 -2.26 0.51
C THR A 42 17.76 -2.72 1.42
N GLN A 43 16.66 -3.27 0.88
CA GLN A 43 15.53 -3.76 1.67
C GLN A 43 15.76 -5.21 2.05
N ALA A 44 15.49 -5.52 3.31
CA ALA A 44 15.52 -6.87 3.85
C ALA A 44 14.09 -7.42 4.02
N LEU A 45 13.98 -8.75 4.08
CA LEU A 45 12.72 -9.39 4.45
C LEU A 45 12.34 -8.97 5.89
N GLY A 46 11.12 -8.47 6.06
CA GLY A 46 10.62 -7.96 7.34
C GLY A 46 10.64 -6.44 7.47
N ASP A 47 11.26 -5.72 6.52
CA ASP A 47 11.16 -4.26 6.46
C ASP A 47 9.73 -3.81 6.12
N TYR A 48 9.34 -2.66 6.68
CA TYR A 48 8.08 -1.98 6.41
C TYR A 48 8.19 -1.04 5.22
N VAL A 49 7.11 -0.94 4.46
CA VAL A 49 6.95 0.05 3.38
C VAL A 49 5.74 0.92 3.69
N LEU A 50 5.99 2.22 3.81
CA LEU A 50 4.94 3.23 3.89
C LEU A 50 4.73 3.85 2.51
N ALA A 51 3.58 3.57 1.91
CA ALA A 51 3.23 4.14 0.62
C ALA A 51 2.91 5.63 0.77
N HIS A 52 3.64 6.50 0.08
CA HIS A 52 3.31 7.92 -0.07
C HIS A 52 2.79 8.26 -1.47
N ALA A 53 2.90 7.32 -2.41
CA ALA A 53 2.43 7.44 -3.78
C ALA A 53 2.21 6.03 -4.35
N TYR A 54 1.43 5.95 -5.43
CA TYR A 54 1.07 4.69 -6.07
C TYR A 54 1.33 4.74 -7.57
N VAL A 55 1.97 3.70 -8.10
CA VAL A 55 1.92 3.38 -9.54
C VAL A 55 0.76 2.41 -9.73
N ARG A 56 -0.20 2.80 -10.56
CA ARG A 56 -1.43 2.06 -10.82
C ARG A 56 -1.32 1.31 -12.14
N GLU A 57 -1.00 0.03 -12.03
CA GLU A 57 -1.00 -0.97 -13.11
C GLU A 57 -2.01 -2.07 -12.75
N ASP A 58 -3.06 -1.68 -12.01
CA ASP A 58 -4.08 -2.56 -11.45
C ASP A 58 -5.33 -2.63 -12.30
N HIS A 59 -5.51 -1.67 -13.22
CA HIS A 59 -6.48 -1.58 -14.31
C HIS A 59 -7.97 -1.57 -13.91
N VAL A 60 -8.29 -1.93 -12.68
CA VAL A 60 -9.66 -2.19 -12.22
C VAL A 60 -10.47 -0.91 -11.99
N LEU A 61 -9.81 0.24 -11.88
CA LEU A 61 -10.44 1.55 -11.63
C LEU A 61 -10.11 2.57 -12.74
N ASP A 62 -9.54 2.16 -13.86
CA ASP A 62 -9.02 3.12 -14.86
C ASP A 62 -10.14 3.93 -15.53
N ASP A 63 -11.32 3.34 -15.72
CA ASP A 63 -12.48 4.01 -16.31
C ASP A 63 -13.13 5.03 -15.35
N ASP A 64 -13.17 4.72 -14.06
CA ASP A 64 -13.81 5.56 -13.03
C ASP A 64 -12.84 6.62 -12.46
N LEU A 65 -11.55 6.27 -12.37
CA LEU A 65 -10.47 7.11 -11.87
C LEU A 65 -9.26 6.94 -12.80
N PRO A 66 -9.12 7.79 -13.81
CA PRO A 66 -8.03 7.66 -14.76
C PRO A 66 -6.64 7.74 -14.12
N VAL A 67 -5.65 7.04 -14.69
CA VAL A 67 -4.30 6.89 -14.12
C VAL A 67 -3.51 8.19 -13.95
N TRP A 68 -3.87 9.25 -14.69
CA TRP A 68 -3.26 10.57 -14.56
C TRP A 68 -3.81 11.38 -13.38
N VAL A 69 -4.90 10.94 -12.76
CA VAL A 69 -5.47 11.60 -11.58
C VAL A 69 -4.60 11.26 -10.37
N PRO A 70 -4.03 12.28 -9.69
CA PRO A 70 -3.18 12.02 -8.53
C PRO A 70 -4.00 11.53 -7.34
N ILE A 71 -3.50 10.50 -6.66
CA ILE A 71 -4.03 10.01 -5.38
C ILE A 71 -3.06 10.45 -4.28
N PRO A 72 -3.33 11.56 -3.58
CA PRO A 72 -2.43 12.06 -2.55
C PRO A 72 -2.50 11.20 -1.28
N PRO A 73 -1.39 11.05 -0.54
CA PRO A 73 -1.43 10.46 0.78
C PRO A 73 -2.10 11.41 1.78
N LEU A 74 -2.86 10.86 2.73
CA LEU A 74 -3.40 11.62 3.86
C LEU A 74 -2.31 11.80 4.92
N ALA A 75 -1.88 13.03 5.17
CA ALA A 75 -0.75 13.35 6.04
C ALA A 75 -0.94 12.80 7.46
N GLU A 76 -2.15 12.90 8.00
CA GLU A 76 -2.53 12.43 9.33
C GLU A 76 -2.37 10.91 9.44
N ILE A 77 -2.74 10.16 8.40
CA ILE A 77 -2.58 8.70 8.36
C ILE A 77 -1.10 8.33 8.21
N GLN A 78 -0.33 9.07 7.42
CA GLN A 78 1.11 8.82 7.25
C GLN A 78 1.86 8.98 8.57
N VAL A 79 1.59 10.07 9.30
CA VAL A 79 2.18 10.31 10.62
C VAL A 79 1.76 9.22 11.60
N ALA A 80 0.45 8.91 11.68
CA ALA A 80 -0.05 7.89 12.59
C ALA A 80 0.58 6.50 12.34
N LEU A 81 0.76 6.11 11.06
CA LEU A 81 1.41 4.83 10.72
C LEU A 81 2.91 4.83 11.07
N GLN A 82 3.61 5.93 10.82
CA GLN A 82 5.02 6.04 11.19
C GLN A 82 5.24 6.00 12.71
N GLU A 83 4.40 6.72 13.46
CA GLU A 83 4.42 6.71 14.93
C GLU A 83 4.07 5.32 15.49
N ALA A 84 3.07 4.64 14.92
CA ALA A 84 2.70 3.29 15.33
C ALA A 84 3.84 2.29 15.13
N VAL A 85 4.57 2.35 14.00
CA VAL A 85 5.74 1.48 13.79
C VAL A 85 6.86 1.84 14.78
N ALA A 86 7.10 3.12 15.05
CA ALA A 86 8.10 3.55 16.02
C ALA A 86 7.79 3.03 17.43
N GLU A 87 6.53 3.14 17.87
CA GLU A 87 6.05 2.66 19.17
C GLU A 87 6.20 1.14 19.29
N VAL A 88 5.70 0.38 18.31
CA VAL A 88 5.71 -1.10 18.37
C VAL A 88 7.13 -1.67 18.30
N THR A 89 8.02 -1.06 17.52
CA THR A 89 9.40 -1.52 17.36
C THR A 89 10.35 -0.96 18.42
N GLY A 90 9.93 0.09 19.16
CA GLY A 90 10.80 0.83 20.08
C GLY A 90 11.93 1.59 19.38
N LEU A 91 11.87 1.74 18.05
CA LEU A 91 12.90 2.42 17.27
C LEU A 91 12.52 3.88 17.01
N SER A 92 13.54 4.73 16.88
CA SER A 92 13.34 6.15 16.57
C SER A 92 14.42 6.67 15.64
N GLY A 93 14.19 7.86 15.07
CA GLY A 93 15.18 8.58 14.27
C GLY A 93 15.75 7.75 13.13
N TYR A 94 17.07 7.53 13.15
CA TYR A 94 17.78 6.80 12.09
C TYR A 94 17.44 5.31 12.08
N ASP A 95 17.29 4.68 13.24
CA ASP A 95 17.05 3.24 13.32
C ASP A 95 15.67 2.86 12.78
N LEU A 96 14.66 3.71 12.97
CA LEU A 96 13.35 3.53 12.35
C LEU A 96 13.45 3.56 10.81
N LYS A 97 14.23 4.50 10.25
CA LYS A 97 14.43 4.61 8.80
C LYS A 97 15.17 3.42 8.18
N ARG A 98 15.88 2.62 8.99
CA ARG A 98 16.56 1.41 8.51
C ARG A 98 15.57 0.30 8.19
N ILE A 99 14.48 0.21 8.95
CA ILE A 99 13.47 -0.85 8.81
C ILE A 99 12.19 -0.37 8.13
N MET A 100 11.97 0.94 8.02
CA MET A 100 10.76 1.52 7.46
C MET A 100 11.11 2.47 6.33
N ARG A 101 10.61 2.17 5.13
CA ARG A 101 10.86 2.96 3.93
C ARG A 101 9.59 3.62 3.42
N THR A 102 9.59 4.95 3.41
CA THR A 102 8.54 5.72 2.72
C THR A 102 8.86 5.79 1.23
N GLY A 103 7.93 5.38 0.38
CA GLY A 103 8.20 5.23 -1.05
C GLY A 103 6.95 5.06 -1.90
N THR A 104 7.15 4.98 -3.21
CA THR A 104 6.08 4.69 -4.17
C THR A 104 5.86 3.19 -4.23
N VAL A 105 4.61 2.75 -4.13
CA VAL A 105 4.23 1.33 -4.24
C VAL A 105 3.58 1.10 -5.59
N ALA A 106 4.04 0.09 -6.32
CA ALA A 106 3.39 -0.35 -7.56
C ALA A 106 2.35 -1.43 -7.22
N THR A 107 1.10 -1.18 -7.62
CA THR A 107 0.03 -2.18 -7.57
C THR A 107 -0.19 -2.68 -8.99
N ILE A 108 -0.09 -4.00 -9.17
CA ILE A 108 -0.17 -4.68 -10.46
C ILE A 108 -1.23 -5.77 -10.39
N ASP A 109 -1.95 -6.00 -11.49
CA ASP A 109 -2.91 -7.10 -11.61
C ASP A 109 -2.24 -8.45 -12.02
N ASN A 110 -1.08 -8.38 -12.66
CA ASN A 110 -0.31 -9.54 -13.10
C ASN A 110 0.60 -10.06 -11.99
N ARG A 111 0.23 -11.21 -11.40
CA ARG A 111 1.03 -11.86 -10.35
C ARG A 111 2.41 -12.33 -10.81
N ASN A 112 2.56 -12.68 -12.09
CA ASN A 112 3.81 -13.18 -12.68
C ASN A 112 4.53 -12.08 -13.47
N TRP A 113 4.51 -10.85 -12.95
CA TRP A 113 5.14 -9.70 -13.59
C TRP A 113 6.64 -9.88 -13.82
N GLU A 114 7.30 -10.72 -13.02
CA GLU A 114 8.70 -11.09 -13.13
C GLU A 114 9.01 -11.82 -14.46
N LEU A 115 7.98 -12.42 -15.09
CA LEU A 115 8.10 -13.14 -16.37
C LEU A 115 7.89 -12.24 -17.59
N ARG A 116 7.52 -10.95 -17.41
CA ARG A 116 7.43 -10.01 -18.54
C ARG A 116 8.82 -9.79 -19.14
N ASP A 117 8.88 -9.63 -20.46
CA ASP A 117 10.10 -9.22 -21.14
C ASP A 117 10.57 -7.90 -20.52
N GLN A 118 11.78 -7.87 -19.95
CA GLN A 118 12.31 -6.72 -19.22
C GLN A 118 12.78 -5.58 -20.14
N ARG A 119 12.56 -5.72 -21.45
CA ARG A 119 12.68 -4.60 -22.39
C ARG A 119 11.55 -3.63 -22.05
N GLY A 120 11.92 -2.53 -21.40
CA GLY A 120 11.00 -1.44 -21.07
C GLY A 120 10.39 -0.81 -22.33
N PRO A 121 9.54 0.22 -22.15
CA PRO A 121 9.01 0.99 -23.28
C PRO A 121 10.12 1.56 -24.18
#